data_AF-A0A2V9GNE9-F1
#
_entry.id   AF-A0A2V9GNE9-F1
#
_cell.length_a   1.000
_cell.length_b   1.000
_cell.length_c   1.000
_cell.angle_alpha   90.00
_cell.angle_beta   90.00
_cell.angle_gamma   90.00
#
_symmetry.space_group_name_H-M   'P 1'
#
loop_
_entity.id
_entity.type
_entity.pdbx_description
1 polymer ?
#
loop_
_entity_poly.entity_id
_entity_poly.type
_entity_poly.pdbx_seq_one_letter_code
_entity_poly.pdbx_strand_id
1 'polypeptide(L)'
;MTITTPKQPPLVEDLRNHSQEQIAELRQLLAVGAPSRPDPRRPGFYEVQGLSNTYYVFRYPTGTKVLLLGVWERESDPVAAMVACSCSAA
;
A
#
# COMPACT_ATOMS: atom_id res chain seq x y z
N MET A 1 -18.51 21.21 4.92
CA MET A 1 -17.56 21.32 6.05
C MET A 1 -16.43 20.33 5.80
N THR A 2 -15.26 20.79 5.37
CA THR A 2 -14.09 19.93 5.11
C THR A 2 -13.34 19.73 6.42
N ILE A 3 -13.52 18.57 7.04
CA ILE A 3 -12.82 18.21 8.28
C ILE A 3 -11.38 17.88 7.90
N THR A 4 -10.46 18.83 8.07
CA THR A 4 -9.03 18.58 8.01
C THR A 4 -8.60 18.05 9.38
N THR A 5 -8.78 16.75 9.60
CA THR A 5 -8.21 16.07 10.76
C THR A 5 -6.68 16.06 10.60
N PRO A 6 -5.89 16.49 11.59
CA PRO A 6 -4.46 16.29 11.55
C PRO A 6 -4.22 14.78 11.43
N LYS A 7 -3.76 14.36 10.25
CA LYS A 7 -3.62 12.96 9.86
C LYS A 7 -2.45 12.37 10.62
N GLN A 8 -2.70 12.01 11.88
CA GLN A 8 -1.79 11.19 12.65
C GLN A 8 -1.40 10.00 11.74
N PRO A 9 -0.11 9.71 11.58
CA PRO A 9 0.33 8.69 10.65
C PRO A 9 -0.40 7.38 11.00
N PRO A 10 -1.00 6.69 10.01
CA PRO A 10 -1.83 5.53 10.29
C PRO A 10 -1.04 4.50 11.09
N LEU A 11 -1.66 3.92 12.11
CA LEU A 11 -1.06 2.84 12.88
C LEU A 11 -0.92 1.62 11.95
N VAL A 12 0.33 1.22 11.69
CA VAL A 12 0.64 0.03 10.90
C VAL A 12 0.75 -1.16 11.84
N GLU A 13 -0.15 -2.12 11.68
CA GLU A 13 -0.06 -3.44 12.31
C GLU A 13 0.46 -4.47 11.32
N ASP A 14 1.34 -5.32 11.82
CA ASP A 14 1.94 -6.39 11.05
C ASP A 14 1.42 -7.75 11.51
N LEU A 15 0.91 -8.54 10.58
CA LEU A 15 0.37 -9.88 10.84
C LEU A 15 1.34 -11.02 10.54
N ARG A 16 2.49 -10.76 9.90
CA ARG A 16 3.35 -11.83 9.37
C ARG A 16 4.85 -11.69 9.71
N ASN A 17 5.19 -10.90 10.72
CA ASN A 17 6.58 -10.68 11.17
C ASN A 17 7.50 -10.19 10.03
N HIS A 18 7.07 -9.14 9.33
CA HIS A 18 7.89 -8.39 8.39
C HIS A 18 9.04 -7.66 9.11
N SER A 19 10.06 -7.27 8.35
CA SER A 19 11.21 -6.58 8.92
C SER A 19 10.85 -5.17 9.40
N GLN A 20 11.59 -4.63 10.37
CA GLN A 20 11.32 -3.26 10.85
C GLN A 20 11.53 -2.22 9.75
N GLU A 21 12.46 -2.46 8.83
CA GLU A 21 12.73 -1.61 7.67
C GLU A 21 11.51 -1.55 6.76
N GLN A 22 10.88 -2.71 6.48
CA GLN A 22 9.66 -2.80 5.68
C GLN A 22 8.50 -2.05 6.33
N ILE A 23 8.34 -2.16 7.65
CA ILE A 23 7.30 -1.44 8.40
C ILE A 23 7.58 0.07 8.41
N ALA A 24 8.84 0.47 8.57
CA ALA A 24 9.25 1.87 8.58
C ALA A 24 9.02 2.54 7.22
N GLU A 25 9.41 1.87 6.12
CA GLU A 25 9.14 2.33 4.76
C GLU A 25 7.64 2.50 4.53
N LEU A 26 6.83 1.49 4.87
CA LEU A 26 5.38 1.56 4.71
C LEU A 26 4.77 2.72 5.51
N ARG A 27 5.23 2.98 6.74
CA ARG A 27 4.76 4.14 7.53
C ARG A 27 5.08 5.46 6.83
N GLN A 28 6.28 5.59 6.27
CA GLN A 28 6.65 6.78 5.50
C GLN A 28 5.79 6.93 4.25
N LEU A 29 5.59 5.86 3.47
CA LEU A 29 4.73 5.86 2.29
C LEU A 29 3.29 6.29 2.61
N LEU A 30 2.73 5.80 3.71
CA LEU A 30 1.39 6.18 4.16
C LEU A 30 1.33 7.63 4.66
N ALA A 31 2.38 8.13 5.29
CA ALA A 31 2.47 9.51 5.78
C ALA A 31 2.54 10.52 4.63
N VAL A 32 3.30 10.23 3.58
CA VAL A 32 3.42 11.10 2.38
C VAL A 32 2.24 10.94 1.42
N GLY A 33 1.34 9.97 1.65
CA GLY A 33 0.21 9.71 0.77
C GLY A 33 0.62 9.09 -0.56
N ALA A 34 1.59 8.16 -0.53
CA ALA A 34 2.09 7.47 -1.71
C ALA A 34 0.95 6.83 -2.53
N PRO A 35 1.12 6.72 -3.86
CA PRO A 35 0.12 6.10 -4.72
C PRO A 35 -0.24 4.70 -4.23
N SER A 36 -1.55 4.45 -4.12
CA SER A 36 -2.08 3.15 -3.74
C SER A 36 -3.12 2.68 -4.73
N ARG A 37 -3.00 1.44 -5.21
CA ARG A 37 -3.95 0.81 -6.12
C ARG A 37 -4.99 0.02 -5.29
N PRO A 38 -6.30 0.28 -5.43
CA PRO A 38 -7.32 -0.54 -4.78
C PRO A 38 -7.39 -1.94 -5.41
N ASP A 39 -7.62 -2.98 -4.60
CA ASP A 39 -7.98 -4.31 -5.10
C ASP A 39 -9.45 -4.28 -5.59
N PRO A 40 -9.71 -4.50 -6.90
CA PRO A 40 -11.07 -4.48 -7.44
C PRO A 40 -12.00 -5.54 -6.83
N ARG A 41 -11.44 -6.63 -6.30
CA ARG A 41 -12.19 -7.77 -5.77
C ARG A 41 -12.46 -7.65 -4.28
N ARG A 42 -11.70 -6.83 -3.56
CA ARG A 42 -11.72 -6.77 -2.09
C ARG A 42 -11.75 -5.32 -1.61
N PRO A 43 -12.95 -4.79 -1.29
CA PRO A 43 -13.07 -3.44 -0.74
C PRO A 43 -12.21 -3.25 0.52
N GLY A 44 -11.51 -2.12 0.60
CA GLY A 44 -10.63 -1.80 1.73
C GLY A 44 -9.21 -2.36 1.62
N PHE A 45 -8.92 -3.17 0.60
CA PHE A 45 -7.58 -3.67 0.32
C PHE A 45 -6.90 -2.86 -0.78
N TYR A 46 -5.60 -2.63 -0.60
CA TYR A 46 -4.80 -1.78 -1.46
C TYR A 46 -3.38 -2.32 -1.61
N GLU A 47 -2.77 -2.02 -2.75
CA GLU A 47 -1.34 -2.16 -2.98
C GLU A 47 -0.69 -0.79 -2.88
N VAL A 48 0.27 -0.62 -1.98
CA VAL A 48 1.08 0.60 -1.85
C VAL A 48 2.42 0.34 -2.51
N GLN A 49 2.78 1.21 -3.45
CA GLN A 49 4.03 1.07 -4.19
C GLN A 49 5.17 1.75 -3.41
N GLY A 50 6.11 0.94 -2.92
CA GLY A 50 7.39 1.40 -2.39
C GLY A 50 8.46 1.46 -3.47
N LEU A 51 9.71 1.65 -3.05
CA LEU A 51 10.85 1.78 -3.97
C LEU A 51 11.18 0.44 -4.62
N SER A 52 11.44 -0.58 -3.81
CA SER A 52 11.81 -1.92 -4.26
C SER A 52 10.73 -2.96 -3.96
N ASN A 53 9.78 -2.62 -3.09
CA ASN A 53 8.75 -3.52 -2.61
C ASN A 53 7.35 -2.96 -2.87
N THR A 54 6.39 -3.85 -3.10
CA THR A 54 4.96 -3.54 -3.09
C THR A 54 4.36 -4.10 -1.80
N TYR A 55 3.57 -3.27 -1.12
CA TYR A 55 2.95 -3.61 0.16
C TYR A 55 1.46 -3.80 -0.03
N TYR A 56 0.96 -5.00 0.26
CA TYR A 56 -0.45 -5.28 0.28
C TYR A 56 -1.02 -5.02 1.66
N VAL A 57 -1.96 -4.08 1.74
CA VAL A 57 -2.49 -3.57 2.98
C VAL A 57 -4.00 -3.55 3.01
N PHE A 58 -4.55 -3.73 4.20
CA PHE A 58 -5.95 -3.44 4.48
C PHE A 58 -6.06 -2.12 5.24
N ARG A 59 -6.89 -1.21 4.76
CA ARG A 59 -7.20 0.05 5.45
C ARG A 59 -8.54 -0.08 6.13
N TYR A 60 -8.59 0.16 7.44
CA TYR A 60 -9.87 0.24 8.14
C TYR A 60 -10.70 1.43 7.63
N PRO A 61 -12.03 1.34 7.68
CA PRO A 61 -12.92 2.44 7.23
C PRO A 61 -12.64 3.79 7.91
N THR A 62 -12.14 3.76 9.15
CA THR A 62 -11.76 4.98 9.90
C THR A 62 -10.47 5.62 9.40
N GLY A 63 -9.68 4.91 8.58
CA GLY A 63 -8.39 5.36 8.04
C GLY A 63 -7.27 5.45 9.08
N THR A 64 -7.56 5.25 10.37
CA THR A 64 -6.62 5.40 11.48
C THR A 64 -5.62 4.25 11.56
N LYS A 65 -5.99 3.09 11.02
CA LYS A 65 -5.25 1.85 11.15
C LYS A 65 -5.11 1.16 9.79
N VAL A 66 -3.95 0.57 9.57
CA VAL A 66 -3.60 -0.15 8.35
C VAL A 66 -2.96 -1.47 8.77
N LEU A 67 -3.42 -2.60 8.23
CA LEU A 67 -2.71 -3.87 8.39
C LEU A 67 -1.85 -4.15 7.18
N LEU A 68 -0.60 -4.53 7.43
CA LEU A 68 0.28 -5.12 6.44
C LEU A 68 0.02 -6.63 6.35
N LEU A 69 -0.34 -7.09 5.16
CA LEU A 69 -0.70 -8.48 4.89
C LEU A 69 0.37 -9.22 4.10
N GLY A 70 1.11 -8.52 3.25
CA GLY A 70 2.17 -9.12 2.46
C GLY A 70 3.05 -8.08 1.77
N VAL A 71 4.27 -8.51 1.45
CA VAL A 71 5.29 -7.74 0.75
C VAL A 71 5.85 -8.61 -0.37
N TRP A 72 6.04 -8.03 -1.55
CA TRP A 72 6.78 -8.67 -2.63
C TRP A 72 7.69 -7.66 -3.33
N GLU A 73 8.80 -8.16 -3.86
CA GLU A 73 9.72 -7.36 -4.66
C GLU A 73 9.06 -6.94 -5.97
N ARG A 74 9.26 -5.68 -6.34
CA ARG A 74 8.71 -5.12 -7.57
C ARG A 74 9.42 -5.64 -8.82
N GLU A 75 10.73 -5.85 -8.72
CA GLU A 75 11.55 -6.29 -9.86
C GLU A 75 11.45 -7.80 -10.13
N SER A 76 11.07 -8.58 -9.12
CA SER A 76 10.96 -10.05 -9.21
C SER A 76 9.59 -10.54 -9.71
N ASP A 77 8.63 -9.63 -9.97
CA ASP A 77 7.32 -9.98 -10.54
C ASP A 77 7.21 -9.54 -12.02
N PRO A 78 7.60 -10.41 -12.98
CA PRO A 78 7.46 -10.11 -14.40
C PRO A 78 6.00 -9.91 -14.83
N VAL A 79 5.02 -10.46 -14.10
CA VAL A 79 3.59 -10.31 -14.43
C VAL A 79 3.09 -8.90 -14.08
N ALA A 80 3.55 -8.33 -12.97
CA ALA A 80 3.21 -6.95 -12.60
C ALA A 80 3.79 -5.92 -13.58
N ALA A 81 4.99 -6.16 -14.12
CA ALA A 81 5.60 -5.31 -15.14
C ALA A 81 4.84 -5.36 -16.48
N MET A 82 4.34 -6.55 -16.87
CA MET A 82 3.66 -6.76 -18.15
C MET A 82 2.28 -6.09 -18.24
N VAL A 83 1.56 -5.95 -17.12
CA VAL A 83 0.22 -5.32 -17.09
C VAL A 83 0.29 -3.79 -17.22
N ALA A 84 1.41 -3.15 -16.85
CA ALA A 84 1.58 -1.70 -17.01
C ALA A 84 1.66 -1.25 -18.48
N CYS A 85 1.93 -2.17 -19.42
CA CYS A 85 2.08 -1.86 -20.85
C CYS A 85 0.83 -2.08 -21.70
N SER A 86 -0.27 -2.59 -21.14
CA SER A 86 -1.48 -2.90 -21.93
C SER A 86 -2.59 -1.87 -21.77
N CYS A 87 -2.29 -0.58 -22.00
CA CYS A 87 -3.29 0.46 -22.29
C CYS A 87 -2.71 1.47 -23.28
N SER A 88 -2.44 1.03 -24.52
CA SER A 88 -2.42 1.89 -25.69
C SER A 88 -3.18 1.18 -26.79
N ALA A 89 -4.49 1.31 -26.76
CA ALA A 89 -5.34 1.08 -27.92
C ALA A 89 -6.10 2.38 -28.16
N ALA A 90 -5.56 3.16 -29.08
CA ALA A 90 -6.25 4.27 -29.74
C ALA A 90 -7.28 3.72 -30.73
#